data_AF-A0A832I037-F1
#
_entry.id   AF-A0A832I037-F1
#
_cell.length_a   1.000
_cell.length_b   1.000
_cell.length_c   1.000
_cell.angle_alpha   90.00
_cell.angle_beta   90.00
_cell.angle_gamma   90.00
#
_symmetry.space_group_name_H-M   'P 1'
#
loop_
_entity.id
_entity.type
_entity.pdbx_description
1 polymer ?
#
loop_
_entity_poly.entity_id
_entity_poly.type
_entity_poly.pdbx_seq_one_letter_code
_entity_poly.pdbx_strand_id
1 'polypeptide(L)'
;MWIDEDLVQQVLLNVTLNAVQAMPGGGRLRYDVRLSRRRRPPRGPGRRASDASRPGAAGPGGWLEFAQVRVSDTGTGIPPGVLDKLFDPFFSTKPQGTGLGLAICQTIMHEHGGSIEVSSREGRGTTVLLNFPVEKRHGERRQRDAGADRPHAAHRG
;
A
#
# COMPACT_ATOMS: atom_id res chain seq x y z
N MET A 1 -2.75 -7.56 10.45
CA MET A 1 -3.41 -7.58 9.12
C MET A 1 -2.86 -8.71 8.28
N TRP A 2 -3.73 -9.45 7.60
CA TRP A 2 -3.36 -10.56 6.71
C TRP A 2 -3.33 -10.05 5.28
N ILE A 3 -2.29 -10.43 4.53
CA ILE A 3 -2.21 -10.24 3.09
C ILE A 3 -2.46 -11.59 2.45
N ASP A 4 -3.42 -11.64 1.54
CA ASP A 4 -3.67 -12.78 0.67
C ASP A 4 -2.71 -12.68 -0.52
N GLU A 5 -1.80 -13.65 -0.61
CA GLU A 5 -0.74 -13.67 -1.62
C GLU A 5 -1.29 -13.77 -3.04
N ASP A 6 -2.31 -14.62 -3.26
CA ASP A 6 -2.88 -14.85 -4.57
C ASP A 6 -3.61 -13.61 -5.08
N LEU A 7 -4.36 -12.94 -4.20
CA LEU A 7 -5.04 -11.70 -4.54
C LEU A 7 -4.05 -10.56 -4.80
N VAL A 8 -2.98 -10.45 -4.02
CA VAL A 8 -1.92 -9.44 -4.28
C VAL A 8 -1.17 -9.75 -5.58
N GLN A 9 -0.90 -11.02 -5.87
CA GLN A 9 -0.31 -11.43 -7.13
C GLN A 9 -1.21 -11.04 -8.31
N GLN A 10 -2.53 -11.21 -8.19
CA GLN A 10 -3.49 -10.75 -9.19
C GLN A 10 -3.45 -9.24 -9.39
N VAL A 11 -3.34 -8.45 -8.31
CA VAL A 11 -3.19 -6.98 -8.40
C VAL A 11 -1.92 -6.62 -9.18
N LEU A 12 -0.79 -7.22 -8.80
CA LEU A 12 0.49 -6.98 -9.46
C LEU A 12 0.42 -7.37 -10.94
N LEU A 13 -0.15 -8.53 -11.27
CA LEU A 13 -0.31 -8.99 -12.64
C LEU A 13 -1.15 -8.01 -13.47
N ASN A 14 -2.30 -7.57 -12.96
CA ASN A 14 -3.17 -6.62 -13.66
C ASN A 14 -2.47 -5.29 -13.95
N VAL A 15 -1.77 -4.73 -12.96
CA VAL A 15 -1.01 -3.48 -13.13
C VAL A 15 0.13 -3.67 -14.13
N THR A 16 0.83 -4.81 -14.06
CA THR A 16 1.93 -5.16 -14.97
C THR A 16 1.45 -5.30 -16.42
N LEU A 17 0.36 -6.02 -16.64
CA LEU A 17 -0.23 -6.19 -17.97
C LEU A 17 -0.69 -4.86 -18.54
N ASN A 18 -1.29 -4.00 -17.71
CA ASN A 18 -1.70 -2.67 -18.14
C ASN A 18 -0.51 -1.83 -18.60
N ALA A 19 0.59 -1.88 -17.87
CA ALA A 19 1.83 -1.18 -18.20
C ALA A 19 2.47 -1.71 -19.51
N VAL A 20 2.59 -3.04 -19.65
CA VAL A 20 3.15 -3.66 -20.86
C VAL A 20 2.30 -3.34 -22.09
N GLN A 21 0.97 -3.43 -21.98
CA GLN A 21 0.06 -3.08 -23.07
C GLN A 21 0.13 -1.60 -23.47
N ALA A 22 0.53 -0.71 -22.57
CA ALA A 22 0.78 0.70 -22.88
C ALA A 22 2.11 0.93 -23.63
N MET A 23 2.93 -0.11 -23.81
CA MET A 23 4.25 -0.07 -24.45
C MET A 23 4.34 -1.06 -25.63
N PRO A 24 3.47 -0.99 -26.66
CA PRO A 24 3.47 -1.95 -27.76
C PRO A 24 4.77 -1.93 -28.59
N GLY A 25 5.47 -0.79 -28.65
CA GLY A 25 6.79 -0.66 -29.28
C GLY A 25 7.97 -0.95 -28.35
N GLY A 26 7.71 -1.51 -27.16
CA GLY A 26 8.68 -1.62 -26.08
C GLY A 26 8.79 -0.34 -25.24
N GLY A 27 9.55 -0.44 -24.15
CA GLY A 27 9.72 0.64 -23.18
C GLY A 27 10.34 0.11 -21.89
N ARG A 28 10.27 0.90 -20.82
CA ARG A 28 10.82 0.53 -19.52
C ARG A 28 9.70 0.42 -18.48
N LEU A 29 9.59 -0.76 -17.88
CA LEU A 29 8.81 -1.00 -16.67
C LEU A 29 9.73 -0.97 -15.45
N ARG A 30 9.34 -0.28 -14.38
CA ARG A 30 10.10 -0.19 -13.14
C ARG A 30 9.20 -0.49 -11.95
N TYR A 31 9.71 -1.32 -11.05
CA TYR A 31 9.16 -1.52 -9.71
C TYR A 31 10.08 -0.83 -8.69
N ASP A 32 9.49 -0.15 -7.73
CA ASP A 32 10.18 0.44 -6.58
C ASP A 32 9.36 0.11 -5.33
N VAL A 33 9.99 -0.51 -4.34
CA VAL A 33 9.33 -0.90 -3.08
C VAL A 33 9.99 -0.15 -1.94
N ARG A 34 9.18 0.56 -1.16
CA ARG A 34 9.68 1.37 -0.05
C ARG A 34 8.71 1.43 1.10
N LEU A 35 9.23 1.43 2.32
CA LEU A 35 8.45 1.82 3.50
C LEU A 35 8.24 3.34 3.45
N SER A 36 6.99 3.77 3.53
CA SER A 36 6.59 5.17 3.45
C SER A 36 5.71 5.55 4.64
N ARG A 37 5.66 6.84 4.94
CA ARG A 37 4.83 7.41 6.01
C ARG A 37 3.95 8.53 5.48
N ARG A 38 2.71 8.58 5.94
CA ARG A 38 1.77 9.67 5.61
C ARG A 38 1.12 10.15 6.91
N ARG A 39 0.93 11.47 7.04
CA ARG A 39 0.18 12.03 8.16
C ARG A 39 -1.23 11.46 8.10
N ARG A 40 -1.70 10.91 9.23
CA ARG A 40 -3.10 10.55 9.37
C ARG A 40 -3.93 11.84 9.28
N PRO A 41 -4.98 11.90 8.45
CA PRO A 41 -5.85 13.05 8.43
C PRO A 41 -6.43 13.28 9.84
N PRO A 42 -6.65 14.54 10.24
CA PRO A 42 -7.33 14.82 11.50
C PRO A 42 -8.68 14.11 11.52
N ARG A 43 -9.01 13.43 12.62
CA ARG A 43 -10.32 12.79 12.78
C ARG A 43 -11.38 13.90 12.70
N GLY A 44 -12.38 13.73 11.83
CA GLY A 44 -13.42 14.74 11.60
C GLY A 44 -14.22 15.07 12.87
N PRO A 45 -14.96 16.19 12.86
CA PRO A 45 -15.71 16.67 14.02
C PRO A 45 -16.95 15.79 14.23
N GLY A 46 -16.84 14.69 14.98
CA GLY A 46 -17.98 13.78 15.15
C GLY A 46 -17.92 12.76 16.28
N ARG A 47 -16.84 12.67 17.04
CA ARG A 47 -16.80 11.83 18.26
C ARG A 47 -16.77 12.71 19.50
N ARG A 48 -17.73 12.50 20.41
CA ARG A 48 -17.87 13.23 21.67
C ARG A 48 -16.60 13.08 22.51
N ALA A 49 -16.23 14.14 23.24
CA ALA A 49 -15.07 14.20 24.13
C ALA A 49 -15.05 13.11 25.22
N SER A 50 -16.19 12.45 25.48
CA SER A 50 -16.31 11.34 26.44
C SER A 50 -15.66 10.03 26.00
N ASP A 51 -15.28 9.86 24.72
CA ASP A 51 -14.55 8.68 24.22
C ASP A 51 -13.03 8.75 24.47
N ALA A 52 -12.53 9.86 25.03
CA ALA A 52 -11.10 10.17 25.16
C ALA A 52 -10.35 9.34 26.23
N SER A 53 -11.05 8.58 27.07
CA SER A 53 -10.46 7.86 28.21
C SER A 53 -10.05 6.42 27.90
N ARG A 54 -10.15 5.93 26.65
CA ARG A 54 -9.67 4.60 26.28
C ARG A 54 -8.15 4.62 26.01
N PRO A 55 -7.33 3.84 26.74
CA PRO A 55 -5.91 3.66 26.40
C PRO A 55 -5.83 3.03 25.00
N GLY A 56 -5.15 3.70 24.07
CA GLY A 56 -5.11 3.31 22.65
C GLY A 56 -5.86 4.26 21.71
N ALA A 57 -6.57 5.26 22.25
CA ALA A 57 -7.05 6.40 21.48
C ALA A 57 -5.85 7.28 21.06
N ALA A 58 -5.15 6.85 20.02
CA ALA A 58 -4.07 7.62 19.39
C ALA A 58 -4.53 9.08 19.23
N GLY A 59 -3.83 10.00 19.89
CA GLY A 59 -4.15 11.43 19.91
C GLY A 59 -4.14 12.08 18.51
N PRO A 60 -4.43 13.39 18.42
CA PRO A 60 -4.45 14.09 17.15
C PRO A 60 -3.04 14.08 16.52
N GLY A 61 -2.89 13.48 15.33
CA GLY A 61 -1.68 13.61 14.50
C GLY A 61 -0.73 12.42 14.40
N GLY A 62 -1.21 11.16 14.46
CA GLY A 62 -0.35 9.99 14.20
C GLY A 62 0.14 9.88 12.74
N TRP A 63 1.24 9.17 12.53
CA TRP A 63 1.72 8.76 11.20
C TRP A 63 1.18 7.37 10.87
N LEU A 64 0.72 7.19 9.62
CA LEU A 64 0.44 5.87 9.05
C LEU A 64 1.68 5.40 8.29
N GLU A 65 2.21 4.23 8.65
CA GLU A 65 3.25 3.56 7.88
C GLU A 65 2.62 2.61 6.87
N PHE A 66 3.19 2.54 5.67
CA PHE A 66 2.73 1.65 4.62
C PHE A 66 3.91 1.18 3.78
N ALA A 67 3.85 -0.07 3.32
CA ALA A 67 4.69 -0.57 2.26
C ALA A 67 4.11 -0.08 0.94
N GLN A 68 4.86 0.76 0.23
CA GLN A 68 4.47 1.28 -1.06
C GLN A 68 5.19 0.48 -2.15
N VAL A 69 4.41 -0.12 -3.05
CA VAL A 69 4.90 -0.65 -4.32
C VAL A 69 4.54 0.36 -5.40
N ARG A 70 5.55 0.93 -6.05
CA ARG A 70 5.40 1.82 -7.20
C ARG A 70 5.71 1.03 -8.46
N VAL A 71 4.77 1.03 -9.40
CA VAL A 71 4.94 0.47 -10.74
C VAL A 71 4.87 1.60 -11.75
N SER A 72 5.96 1.84 -12.48
CA SER A 72 6.07 2.93 -13.46
C SER A 72 6.43 2.41 -14.84
N ASP A 73 5.71 2.85 -15.86
CA ASP A 73 6.02 2.58 -17.27
C ASP A 73 6.38 3.86 -18.03
N THR A 74 6.96 3.67 -19.22
CA THR A 74 7.23 4.73 -20.19
C THR A 74 6.33 4.60 -21.42
N GLY A 75 5.11 4.08 -21.24
CA GLY A 75 4.16 3.85 -22.32
C GLY A 75 3.47 5.12 -22.80
N THR A 76 2.37 4.93 -23.52
CA THR A 76 1.56 6.02 -24.08
C THR A 76 0.95 6.93 -23.04
N GLY A 77 0.90 6.52 -21.77
CA GLY A 77 0.16 7.20 -20.73
C GLY A 77 -1.35 7.17 -20.98
N ILE A 78 -2.05 7.97 -20.20
CA ILE A 78 -3.51 8.04 -20.07
C ILE A 78 -3.93 9.51 -20.20
N PRO A 79 -4.87 9.84 -21.10
CA PRO A 79 -5.42 11.19 -21.24
C PRO A 79 -6.12 11.66 -19.95
N PRO A 80 -6.09 12.97 -19.62
CA PRO A 80 -6.66 13.49 -18.38
C PRO A 80 -8.15 13.15 -18.19
N GLY A 81 -8.96 13.22 -19.25
CA GLY A 81 -10.40 12.92 -19.18
C GLY A 81 -10.76 11.45 -18.96
N VAL A 82 -9.75 10.57 -18.93
CA VAL A 82 -9.90 9.13 -18.72
C VAL A 82 -9.50 8.71 -17.30
N LEU A 83 -8.64 9.49 -16.63
CA LEU A 83 -8.09 9.16 -15.31
C LEU A 83 -9.18 8.88 -14.27
N ASP A 84 -10.21 9.72 -14.22
CA ASP A 84 -11.28 9.62 -13.23
C ASP A 84 -12.15 8.36 -13.39
N LYS A 85 -12.12 7.74 -14.58
CA LYS A 85 -12.93 6.56 -14.94
C LYS A 85 -12.14 5.26 -14.87
N LEU A 86 -10.86 5.30 -14.52
CA LEU A 86 -9.98 4.12 -14.56
C LEU A 86 -10.43 2.97 -13.66
N PHE A 87 -11.16 3.29 -12.60
CA PHE A 87 -11.69 2.32 -11.64
C PHE A 87 -13.15 1.96 -11.90
N ASP A 88 -13.79 2.58 -12.89
CA ASP A 88 -15.17 2.27 -13.25
C ASP A 88 -15.24 0.88 -13.89
N PRO A 89 -16.09 -0.03 -13.39
CA PRO A 89 -16.25 -1.34 -14.00
C PRO A 89 -16.61 -1.25 -15.47
N PHE A 90 -16.01 -2.12 -16.29
CA PHE A 90 -16.20 -2.22 -17.75
C PHE A 90 -15.65 -1.04 -18.56
N PHE A 91 -15.08 -0.02 -17.92
CA PHE A 91 -14.42 1.05 -18.63
C PHE A 91 -13.08 0.58 -19.20
N SER A 92 -12.91 0.65 -20.52
CA SER A 92 -11.69 0.28 -21.22
C SER A 92 -11.50 1.14 -22.47
N THR A 93 -10.28 1.60 -22.70
CA THR A 93 -9.88 2.24 -23.97
C THR A 93 -9.24 1.25 -24.95
N LYS A 94 -9.11 -0.03 -24.55
CA LYS A 94 -8.46 -1.09 -25.32
C LYS A 94 -9.50 -1.97 -26.01
N PRO A 95 -9.32 -2.33 -27.30
CA PRO A 95 -10.31 -3.11 -28.06
C PRO A 95 -10.62 -4.49 -27.47
N GLN A 96 -9.66 -5.14 -26.83
CA GLN A 96 -9.83 -6.47 -26.20
C GLN A 96 -9.82 -6.42 -24.66
N GLY A 97 -9.92 -5.24 -24.04
CA GLY A 97 -9.91 -5.10 -22.58
C GLY A 97 -11.30 -5.26 -21.98
N THR A 98 -11.46 -6.16 -21.01
CA THR A 98 -12.73 -6.35 -20.27
C THR A 98 -13.13 -5.14 -19.41
N GLY A 99 -12.19 -4.21 -19.16
CA GLY A 99 -12.41 -3.04 -18.31
C GLY A 99 -12.59 -3.36 -16.83
N LEU A 100 -12.28 -4.59 -16.39
CA LEU A 100 -12.45 -5.01 -14.99
C LEU A 100 -11.17 -4.96 -14.17
N GLY A 101 -9.99 -4.94 -14.81
CA GLY A 101 -8.71 -5.16 -14.15
C GLY A 101 -8.43 -4.20 -12.99
N LEU A 102 -8.53 -2.88 -13.23
CA LEU A 102 -8.25 -1.88 -12.20
C LEU A 102 -9.37 -1.74 -11.16
N ALA A 103 -10.64 -1.98 -11.54
CA ALA A 103 -11.74 -2.05 -10.59
C ALA A 103 -11.54 -3.19 -9.57
N ILE A 104 -11.15 -4.38 -10.05
CA ILE A 104 -10.77 -5.51 -9.18
C ILE A 104 -9.58 -5.16 -8.31
N CYS A 105 -8.55 -4.50 -8.86
CA CYS A 105 -7.41 -4.04 -8.07
C CYS A 105 -7.83 -3.11 -6.93
N GLN A 106 -8.75 -2.18 -7.19
CA GLN A 106 -9.24 -1.26 -6.16
C GLN A 106 -9.95 -2.02 -5.04
N THR A 107 -10.81 -2.98 -5.38
CA THR A 107 -11.50 -3.84 -4.39
C THR A 107 -10.50 -4.63 -3.55
N ILE A 108 -9.58 -5.35 -4.19
CA ILE A 108 -8.57 -6.15 -3.47
C ILE A 108 -7.74 -5.27 -2.55
N MET A 109 -7.25 -4.12 -3.04
CA MET A 109 -6.45 -3.20 -2.22
C MET A 109 -7.25 -2.66 -1.03
N HIS A 110 -8.54 -2.35 -1.23
CA HIS A 110 -9.43 -1.88 -0.16
C HIS A 110 -9.70 -2.96 0.89
N GLU A 111 -9.92 -4.21 0.48
CA GLU A 111 -10.11 -5.36 1.38
C GLU A 111 -8.87 -5.60 2.26
N HIS A 112 -7.69 -5.30 1.72
CA HIS A 112 -6.42 -5.31 2.44
C HIS A 112 -6.14 -4.02 3.24
N GLY A 113 -7.13 -3.13 3.39
CA GLY A 113 -6.98 -1.84 4.08
C GLY A 113 -5.93 -0.90 3.46
N GLY A 114 -5.54 -1.18 2.21
CA GLY A 114 -4.60 -0.41 1.43
C GLY A 114 -5.26 0.59 0.50
N SER A 115 -4.46 1.19 -0.37
CA SER A 115 -4.94 2.07 -1.43
C SER A 115 -4.19 1.87 -2.72
N ILE A 116 -4.86 2.15 -3.83
CA ILE A 116 -4.27 2.26 -5.16
C ILE A 116 -4.39 3.72 -5.63
N GLU A 117 -3.30 4.29 -6.13
CA GLU A 117 -3.27 5.65 -6.68
C GLU A 117 -2.62 5.60 -8.06
N VAL A 118 -3.15 6.36 -9.03
CA VAL A 118 -2.63 6.40 -10.40
C VAL A 118 -2.28 7.84 -10.77
N SER A 119 -1.07 8.03 -11.30
CA SER A 119 -0.63 9.29 -11.89
C SER A 119 -0.09 9.01 -13.28
N SER A 120 -0.58 9.73 -14.28
CA SER A 120 -0.16 9.52 -15.66
C SER A 120 -0.16 10.85 -16.42
N ARG A 121 0.68 10.92 -17.45
CA ARG A 121 0.64 11.98 -18.46
C ARG A 121 0.68 11.33 -19.84
N GLU A 122 -0.23 11.76 -20.70
CA GLU A 122 -0.27 11.32 -22.10
C GLU A 122 1.08 11.57 -22.79
N GLY A 123 1.58 10.55 -23.49
CA GLY A 123 2.88 10.52 -24.14
C GLY A 123 4.10 10.39 -23.21
N ARG A 124 3.92 10.26 -21.89
CA ARG A 124 5.03 10.17 -20.91
C ARG A 124 5.05 8.88 -20.09
N GLY A 125 3.90 8.18 -20.00
CA GLY A 125 3.75 6.95 -19.25
C GLY A 125 2.88 7.09 -18.00
N THR A 126 2.73 5.98 -17.29
CA THR A 126 1.88 5.87 -16.10
C THR A 126 2.69 5.43 -14.88
N THR A 127 2.27 5.86 -13.70
CA THR A 127 2.74 5.37 -12.41
C THR A 127 1.55 4.98 -11.55
N VAL A 128 1.58 3.74 -11.07
CA VAL A 128 0.61 3.18 -10.13
C VAL A 128 1.30 2.98 -8.78
N LEU A 129 0.67 3.44 -7.70
CA LEU A 129 1.12 3.26 -6.33
C LEU A 129 0.15 2.34 -5.59
N LEU A 130 0.65 1.20 -5.12
CA LEU A 130 -0.05 0.28 -4.25
C LEU A 130 0.47 0.48 -2.83
N ASN A 131 -0.37 0.94 -1.92
CA ASN A 131 0.01 1.22 -0.54
C ASN A 131 -0.65 0.18 0.38
N PHE A 132 0.17 -0.66 1.01
CA PHE A 132 -0.28 -1.65 1.99
C PHE A 132 0.04 -1.14 3.40
N PRO A 133 -0.92 -1.06 4.32
CA PRO A 133 -0.63 -0.58 5.68
C PRO A 133 0.32 -1.55 6.38
N VAL A 134 1.26 -1.00 7.15
CA VAL A 134 2.20 -1.79 7.96
C VAL A 134 1.75 -1.69 9.41
N GLU A 135 1.24 -2.79 9.96
CA GLU A 135 1.09 -2.89 11.41
C GLU A 135 2.48 -3.03 12.04
N LYS A 136 2.83 -2.09 12.92
CA LYS A 136 3.94 -2.31 13.85
C LYS A 136 3.56 -3.52 14.70
N ARG A 137 4.25 -4.65 14.52
CA ARG A 137 4.27 -5.69 15.56
C ARG A 137 4.81 -5.03 16.83
N HIS A 138 3.91 -4.70 17.76
CA HIS A 138 4.30 -4.26 19.10
C HIS A 138 4.91 -5.46 19.84
N GLY A 139 6.25 -5.53 19.87
CA GLY A 139 7.00 -6.19 20.95
C GLY A 139 7.21 -7.71 20.86
N GLU A 140 8.16 -8.15 20.03
CA GLU A 140 8.95 -9.38 20.29
C GLU A 140 10.44 -9.02 20.32
N ARG A 141 10.84 -8.17 21.26
CA ARG A 141 12.25 -7.93 21.60
C ARG A 141 12.45 -7.52 23.06
N ARG A 142 11.74 -8.20 23.98
CA ARG A 142 11.98 -8.12 25.43
C ARG A 142 11.85 -9.49 26.10
N GLN A 143 12.57 -10.49 25.59
CA GLN A 143 12.80 -11.75 26.33
C GLN A 143 13.94 -12.56 25.72
N ARG A 144 15.13 -11.95 25.58
CA ARG A 144 16.39 -12.70 25.37
C ARG A 144 17.58 -12.22 26.21
N ASP A 145 17.45 -11.12 26.99
CA ASP A 145 18.56 -10.58 27.79
C ASP A 145 18.36 -10.66 29.31
N ALA A 146 17.38 -11.43 29.80
CA ALA A 146 17.17 -11.66 31.25
C ALA A 146 17.51 -13.10 31.62
N GLY A 147 18.80 -13.43 31.68
CA GLY A 147 19.24 -14.77 32.08
C GLY A 147 20.74 -15.00 32.23
N ALA A 148 21.59 -13.96 32.15
CA ALA A 148 23.02 -14.09 32.38
C ALA A 148 23.49 -13.04 33.38
N ASP A 149 23.00 -13.13 34.61
CA ASP A 149 23.74 -12.60 35.75
C ASP A 149 23.35 -13.35 37.03
N ARG A 150 24.24 -14.24 37.49
CA ARG A 150 24.28 -14.65 38.90
C ARG A 150 25.71 -14.43 39.38
N PRO A 151 25.90 -13.68 40.47
CA PRO A 151 27.22 -13.31 40.94
C PRO A 151 27.93 -14.48 41.64
N HIS A 152 29.24 -14.43 41.51
CA HIS A 152 30.24 -15.08 42.33
C HIS A 152 29.89 -14.95 43.84
N ALA A 153 29.84 -16.06 44.55
CA ALA A 153 29.94 -16.07 46.01
C ALA A 153 31.00 -17.08 46.43
N ALA A 154 32.19 -16.57 46.72
CA ALA A 154 33.21 -17.27 47.50
C ALA A 154 32.94 -16.99 48.98
N HIS A 155 32.83 -18.03 49.82
CA HIS A 155 33.49 -18.07 51.13
C HIS A 155 33.37 -19.44 51.82
N ARG A 156 34.54 -20.02 52.08
CA ARG A 156 35.04 -20.77 53.26
C ARG A 156 34.06 -21.55 54.16
N GLY A 157 34.44 -22.81 54.38
CA GLY A 157 34.08 -23.67 55.51
C GLY A 157 34.85 -24.97 55.40
#